data_AF-A0A9P7JFW0-F1
#
_entry.id   AF-A0A9P7JFW0-F1
#
_cell.length_a   1.000
_cell.length_b   1.000
_cell.length_c   1.000
_cell.angle_alpha   90.00
_cell.angle_beta   90.00
_cell.angle_gamma   90.00
#
_symmetry.space_group_name_H-M   'P 1'
#
loop_
_entity.id
_entity.type
_entity.pdbx_description
1 polymer ?
#
loop_
_entity_poly.entity_id
_entity_poly.type
_entity_poly.pdbx_seq_one_letter_code
_entity_poly.pdbx_strand_id
1 'polypeptide(L)' 'HDGLKPEGFWAITVGQEVGIFYHWADVAECTNYVSGNVQKSYPSFWEALEVYTVKYN' A
#
# COMPACT_ATOMS: atom_id res chain seq x y z
N HIS A 1 3.51 -24.42 3.85
CA HIS A 1 2.68 -23.25 3.50
C HIS A 1 3.36 -22.00 4.05
N ASP A 2 4.24 -21.37 3.28
CA ASP A 2 4.95 -20.12 3.62
C ASP A 2 4.42 -18.98 2.74
N GLY A 3 3.10 -18.93 2.53
CA GLY A 3 2.43 -18.00 1.60
C GLY A 3 1.68 -16.85 2.27
N LEU A 4 1.89 -16.65 3.57
CA LEU A 4 1.17 -15.65 4.38
C LEU A 4 2.09 -14.60 5.01
N LYS A 5 3.39 -14.64 4.73
CA LYS A 5 4.31 -13.64 5.28
C LYS A 5 4.15 -12.33 4.49
N PRO A 6 3.79 -11.23 5.15
CA PRO A 6 3.78 -9.92 4.50
C PRO A 6 5.21 -9.58 4.07
N GLU A 7 5.39 -9.15 2.82
CA GLU A 7 6.69 -8.69 2.29
C GLU A 7 7.02 -7.29 2.81
N GLY A 8 6.00 -6.51 3.15
CA GLY A 8 6.11 -5.19 3.77
C GLY A 8 4.74 -4.54 3.91
N PHE A 9 4.68 -3.36 4.52
CA PHE A 9 3.43 -2.61 4.68
C PHE A 9 3.41 -1.46 3.67
N TRP A 10 2.57 -1.54 2.65
CA TRP A 10 2.51 -0.56 1.57
C TRP A 10 1.22 0.23 1.64
N ALA A 11 1.31 1.55 1.84
CA ALA A 11 0.15 2.42 1.77
C ALA A 11 0.04 3.00 0.35
N ILE A 12 -1.08 2.72 -0.32
CA ILE A 12 -1.44 3.30 -1.60
C ILE A 12 -2.49 4.37 -1.35
N THR A 13 -2.15 5.59 -1.75
CA THR A 13 -3.01 6.76 -1.55
C THR A 13 -3.43 7.44 -2.85
N VAL A 14 -2.85 7.00 -3.98
CA VAL A 14 -3.31 7.29 -5.35
C VAL A 14 -3.03 6.04 -6.17
N GLY A 15 -4.09 5.41 -6.67
CA GLY A 15 -4.07 4.13 -7.38
C GLY A 15 -5.46 3.82 -7.92
N GLN A 16 -5.60 2.67 -8.60
CA GLN A 16 -6.89 2.09 -8.96
C GLN A 16 -7.65 1.71 -7.70
N GLU A 17 -6.92 1.14 -6.73
CA GLU A 17 -7.40 0.88 -5.38
C GLU A 17 -6.47 1.54 -4.37
N VAL A 18 -7.06 2.09 -3.32
CA VAL A 18 -6.37 2.79 -2.22
C VAL A 18 -6.56 1.98 -0.95
N GLY A 19 -5.51 1.88 -0.15
CA GLY A 19 -5.50 1.02 1.02
C GLY A 19 -4.10 0.65 1.46
N ILE A 20 -4.03 -0.30 2.40
CA ILE A 20 -2.78 -0.85 2.92
C ILE A 20 -2.66 -2.28 2.44
N PHE A 21 -1.57 -2.58 1.74
CA PHE A 21 -1.30 -3.87 1.14
C PHE A 21 -0.04 -4.48 1.74
N TYR A 22 0.03 -5.81 1.71
CA TYR A 22 1.09 -6.58 2.35
C TYR A 22 2.07 -7.24 1.38
N HIS A 23 1.70 -7.29 0.10
CA HIS A 23 2.48 -7.91 -0.97
C HIS A 23 2.72 -6.93 -2.10
N TRP A 24 3.90 -6.99 -2.69
CA TRP A 24 4.24 -6.11 -3.82
C TRP A 24 3.37 -6.38 -5.05
N ALA A 25 2.95 -7.64 -5.25
CA ALA A 25 2.09 -8.02 -6.37
C ALA A 25 0.77 -7.25 -6.36
N ASP A 26 0.09 -7.18 -5.20
CA ASP A 26 -1.15 -6.43 -5.04
C ASP A 26 -0.93 -4.93 -5.29
N VAL A 27 0.17 -4.39 -4.77
CA VAL A 27 0.52 -2.97 -4.95
C VAL A 27 0.78 -2.63 -6.42
N ALA A 28 1.50 -3.49 -7.12
CA ALA A 28 1.78 -3.35 -8.54
C ALA A 28 0.47 -3.38 -9.34
N GLU A 29 -0.45 -4.30 -9.04
CA GLU A 29 -1.78 -4.33 -9.68
C GLU A 29 -2.56 -3.04 -9.43
N CYS A 30 -2.63 -2.60 -8.17
CA CYS A 30 -3.39 -1.40 -7.77
C CYS A 30 -2.81 -0.09 -8.33
N THR A 31 -1.52 -0.07 -8.68
CA THR A 31 -0.84 1.13 -9.20
C THR A 31 -0.59 1.07 -10.71
N ASN A 32 -0.86 -0.08 -11.34
CA ASN A 32 -0.62 -0.27 -12.76
C ASN A 32 -1.49 0.68 -13.59
N TYR A 33 -0.89 1.28 -14.61
CA TYR A 33 -1.53 2.25 -15.50
C TYR A 33 -2.05 3.55 -14.83
N VAL A 34 -1.72 3.80 -13.55
CA VAL A 34 -2.08 5.05 -12.86
C VAL A 34 -0.90 6.03 -12.93
N SER A 35 -1.05 7.05 -13.78
CA SER A 35 -0.07 8.14 -13.85
C SER A 35 -0.13 8.99 -12.59
N GLY A 36 1.02 9.21 -11.95
CA GLY A 36 1.09 9.92 -10.67
C GLY A 36 0.59 9.11 -9.47
N ASN A 37 0.66 7.78 -9.55
CA ASN A 37 0.40 6.94 -8.38
C ASN A 37 1.27 7.33 -7.19
N VAL A 38 0.74 7.14 -5.98
CA VAL A 38 1.42 7.44 -4.72
C VAL A 38 1.32 6.21 -3.84
N GLN A 39 2.42 5.48 -3.84
CA GLN A 39 2.63 4.28 -3.03
C GLN A 39 3.90 4.44 -2.20
N LYS A 40 3.84 4.04 -0.92
CA LYS A 40 5.00 4.10 -0.03
C LYS A 40 5.00 2.92 0.92
N SER A 41 6.17 2.30 1.09
CA SER A 41 6.39 1.24 2.07
C SER A 41 6.76 1.81 3.43
N TYR A 42 6.35 1.10 4.47
CA TYR A 42 6.57 1.41 5.87
C TYR A 42 7.04 0.17 6.63
N PRO A 43 7.84 0.34 7.70
CA PRO A 43 8.28 -0.78 8.52
C PRO A 43 7.14 -1.39 9.36
N SER A 44 6.06 -0.63 9.61
CA SER A 44 4.95 -1.07 10.46
C SER A 44 3.59 -0.77 9.83
N PHE A 45 2.60 -1.64 10.10
CA PHE A 45 1.19 -1.41 9.73
C PHE A 45 0.65 -0.09 10.30
N TRP A 46 1.00 0.25 11.54
CA TRP A 46 0.55 1.48 12.19
C TRP A 46 1.03 2.75 11.49
N GLU A 47 2.27 2.76 10.99
CA GLU A 47 2.81 3.90 10.24
C GLU A 47 2.14 4.03 8.87
N ALA A 48 1.89 2.89 8.19
CA ALA A 48 1.13 2.88 6.94
C ALA A 48 -0.32 3.39 7.16
N LEU A 49 -0.94 3.00 8.28
CA LEU A 49 -2.28 3.42 8.66
C LEU A 49 -2.35 4.91 8.98
N GLU A 50 -1.38 5.45 9.72
CA GLU A 50 -1.32 6.88 10.02
C GLU A 50 -1.28 7.71 8.73
N VAL A 51 -0.40 7.34 7.79
CA VAL A 51 -0.28 8.08 6.52
C VAL A 51 -1.51 7.92 5.64
N TYR A 52 -2.10 6.72 5.60
CA TYR A 52 -3.35 6.49 4.90
C TYR A 52 -4.46 7.40 5.48
N THR A 53 -4.60 7.44 6.81
CA THR A 53 -5.67 8.18 7.49
C THR A 53 -5.49 9.69 7.40
N VAL A 54 -4.26 10.21 7.49
CA VAL A 54 -3.95 11.65 7.35
C VAL A 54 -4.42 12.20 6.01
N LYS A 55 -4.48 11.38 4.95
CA LYS A 55 -4.90 11.84 3.64
C LYS A 55 -6.41 11.99 3.46
N TYR A 56 -7.21 11.44 4.39
CA TYR A 56 -8.68 11.50 4.37
C TYR A 56 -9.28 12.35 5.51
N ASN A 57 -8.44 12.98 6.33
CA ASN A 57 -8.82 14.05 7.27
C ASN A 57 -8.64 15.42 6.61
#